data_AF-M5PPA6-F1
#
_entry.id   AF-M5PPA6-F1
#
_cell.length_a   1.000
_cell.length_b   1.000
_cell.length_c   1.000
_cell.angle_alpha   90.00
_cell.angle_beta   90.00
_cell.angle_gamma   90.00
#
_symmetry.space_group_name_H-M   'P 1'
#
loop_
_entity.id
_entity.type
_entity.pdbx_description
1 polymer ?
#
loop_
_entity_poly.entity_id
_entity_poly.type
_entity_poly.pdbx_seq_one_letter_code
_entity_poly.pdbx_strand_id
1 'polypeptide(L)'
;MGDTPVSETTGPTNMTDATGLATKNHAANGGLGAAAFTPAYYARKGGLWADFWTILHPPYTLWNLSFVAMGAALAPALDWRMLALMLTAFLAGTGVASHALDELNGRPLRTGFSDRALKLMALAALAVSLACALLSLLFVSVWIILLALLGALLVAAYSLEWFGGLLHTNLGFALSWGGYPVLVGYWAQTEALTPDALLLAAAATLMSLAQRELSTPARFLRRKANAGGATFATAEGVIQWDMPRLLNSYERPLRLLSWMAPALAAAMILAKLGL
;
A
#
# COMPACT_ATOMS: atom_id res chain seq x y z
N MET A 1 -6.79 -59.57 -59.79
CA MET A 1 -5.81 -60.35 -60.58
C MET A 1 -5.44 -59.45 -61.75
N GLY A 2 -4.24 -58.85 -61.73
CA GLY A 2 -3.64 -57.95 -62.76
C GLY A 2 -4.44 -56.66 -63.06
N ASP A 3 -3.90 -55.54 -63.52
CA ASP A 3 -2.54 -55.08 -63.80
C ASP A 3 -2.60 -53.55 -64.02
N THR A 4 -1.75 -52.80 -63.30
CA THR A 4 -0.90 -51.65 -63.75
C THR A 4 -1.53 -50.44 -64.55
N PRO A 5 -0.76 -49.39 -64.96
CA PRO A 5 -0.93 -48.01 -64.46
C PRO A 5 -1.07 -46.96 -65.59
N VAL A 6 -1.40 -45.69 -65.31
CA VAL A 6 -1.07 -44.57 -66.24
C VAL A 6 -0.86 -43.25 -65.49
N SER A 7 0.28 -42.62 -65.77
CA SER A 7 0.62 -41.23 -65.43
C SER A 7 0.03 -40.25 -66.45
N GLU A 8 -0.39 -39.06 -66.04
CA GLU A 8 -0.48 -37.94 -66.98
C GLU A 8 -0.15 -36.59 -66.32
N THR A 9 0.83 -35.93 -66.92
CA THR A 9 1.32 -34.58 -66.67
C THR A 9 0.51 -33.57 -67.48
N THR A 10 0.02 -32.48 -66.89
CA THR A 10 -0.25 -31.23 -67.63
C THR A 10 0.08 -30.00 -66.77
N GLY A 11 0.67 -29.00 -67.41
CA GLY A 11 1.34 -27.84 -66.82
C GLY A 11 0.43 -26.67 -66.39
N PRO A 12 1.02 -25.48 -66.17
CA PRO A 12 0.45 -24.43 -65.33
C PRO A 12 -0.44 -23.44 -66.09
N THR A 13 -1.51 -23.00 -65.46
CA THR A 13 -2.30 -21.85 -65.90
C THR A 13 -2.38 -20.81 -64.79
N ASN A 14 -1.55 -19.77 -64.92
CA ASN A 14 -1.76 -18.50 -64.25
C ASN A 14 -2.94 -17.78 -64.94
N MET A 15 -3.99 -17.49 -64.19
CA MET A 15 -4.94 -16.42 -64.48
C MET A 15 -5.02 -15.52 -63.25
N THR A 16 -4.50 -14.32 -63.42
CA THR A 16 -4.78 -13.13 -62.60
C THR A 16 -6.17 -12.61 -62.92
N ASP A 17 -6.99 -12.42 -61.89
CA ASP A 17 -8.01 -11.37 -61.75
C ASP A 17 -8.56 -11.47 -60.30
N ALA A 18 -8.14 -10.61 -59.37
CA ALA A 18 -8.66 -9.26 -59.12
C ALA A 18 -10.06 -9.24 -58.47
N THR A 19 -10.11 -9.30 -57.12
CA THR A 19 -10.90 -8.40 -56.26
C THR A 19 -10.46 -8.55 -54.80
N GLY A 20 -10.29 -7.42 -54.13
CA GLY A 20 -9.53 -7.29 -52.89
C GLY A 20 -10.20 -7.83 -51.63
N LEU A 21 -9.36 -8.27 -50.70
CA LEU A 21 -9.16 -7.62 -49.41
C LEU A 21 -7.90 -8.25 -48.78
N ALA A 22 -6.73 -7.76 -49.18
CA ALA A 22 -5.50 -8.08 -48.47
C ALA A 22 -5.55 -7.38 -47.11
N THR A 23 -5.86 -8.15 -46.08
CA THR A 23 -5.59 -7.81 -44.68
C THR A 23 -4.12 -7.45 -44.57
N LYS A 24 -3.83 -6.14 -44.49
CA LYS A 24 -2.52 -5.65 -44.09
C LYS A 24 -2.28 -6.11 -42.65
N ASN A 25 -1.68 -7.28 -42.50
CA ASN A 25 -0.94 -7.65 -41.31
C ASN A 25 0.24 -6.68 -41.22
N HIS A 26 0.00 -5.50 -40.64
CA HIS A 26 1.05 -4.77 -39.97
C HIS A 26 1.45 -5.61 -38.75
N ALA A 27 2.35 -6.56 -38.99
CA ALA A 27 3.25 -7.05 -37.99
C ALA A 27 4.01 -5.83 -37.46
N ALA A 28 3.47 -5.22 -36.42
CA ALA A 28 4.19 -4.29 -35.59
C ALA A 28 5.29 -5.11 -34.91
N ASN A 29 6.47 -5.13 -35.54
CA ASN A 29 7.74 -5.31 -34.86
C ASN A 29 7.92 -4.13 -33.88
N GLY A 30 7.12 -4.13 -32.81
CA GLY A 30 7.41 -3.39 -31.60
C GLY A 30 8.28 -4.32 -30.78
N GLY A 31 9.60 -4.11 -30.82
CA GLY A 31 10.48 -4.72 -29.83
C GLY A 31 9.86 -4.50 -28.45
N LEU A 32 9.84 -5.55 -27.64
CA LEU A 32 9.46 -5.49 -26.23
C LEU A 32 10.46 -4.57 -25.52
N GLY A 33 10.29 -3.26 -25.70
CA GLY A 33 10.99 -2.25 -24.93
C GLY A 33 10.75 -2.59 -23.48
N ALA A 34 11.83 -2.68 -22.71
CA ALA A 34 11.78 -3.03 -21.29
C ALA A 34 10.60 -2.31 -20.64
N ALA A 35 9.57 -3.08 -20.23
CA ALA A 35 8.32 -2.53 -19.75
C ALA A 35 8.64 -1.56 -18.62
N ALA A 36 8.45 -0.26 -18.86
CA ALA A 36 8.72 0.76 -17.87
C ALA A 36 7.70 0.58 -16.74
N PHE A 37 8.14 -0.02 -15.63
CA PHE A 37 7.31 -0.22 -14.45
C PHE A 37 6.56 1.07 -14.09
N THR A 38 5.25 0.97 -13.93
CA THR A 38 4.41 2.13 -13.59
C THR A 38 4.57 2.44 -12.10
N PRO A 39 5.06 3.64 -11.72
CA PRO A 39 5.17 4.04 -10.33
C PRO A 39 3.80 4.07 -9.65
N ALA A 40 3.77 3.98 -8.32
CA ALA A 40 2.54 4.19 -7.59
C ALA A 40 2.02 5.63 -7.74
N TYR A 41 0.71 5.86 -7.63
CA TYR A 41 0.06 7.16 -7.87
C TYR A 41 0.60 8.33 -7.02
N TYR A 42 1.29 8.04 -5.92
CA TYR A 42 1.90 9.03 -5.01
C TYR A 42 3.43 9.08 -5.10
N ALA A 43 4.06 8.14 -5.80
CA ALA A 43 5.51 8.09 -5.94
C ALA A 43 5.98 9.22 -6.86
N ARG A 44 7.07 9.88 -6.47
CA ARG A 44 7.69 10.96 -7.27
C ARG A 44 9.02 10.48 -7.82
N LYS A 45 9.40 10.96 -9.01
CA LYS A 45 10.72 10.72 -9.60
C LYS A 45 11.59 11.96 -9.47
N GLY A 46 12.89 11.77 -9.22
CA GLY A 46 13.91 12.83 -9.37
C GLY A 46 14.38 13.43 -8.05
N GLY A 47 15.57 13.00 -7.61
CA GLY A 47 16.32 13.63 -6.51
C GLY A 47 15.89 13.20 -5.10
N LEU A 48 16.72 13.59 -4.13
CA LEU A 48 16.56 13.19 -2.72
C LEU A 48 15.22 13.57 -2.11
N TRP A 49 14.62 14.70 -2.51
CA TRP A 49 13.31 15.12 -2.02
C TRP A 49 12.16 14.26 -2.57
N ALA A 50 12.23 13.81 -3.83
CA ALA A 50 11.24 12.90 -4.39
C ALA A 50 11.34 11.51 -3.76
N ASP A 51 12.57 11.06 -3.47
CA ASP A 51 12.82 9.82 -2.75
C ASP A 51 12.29 9.90 -1.31
N PHE A 52 12.57 11.01 -0.60
CA PHE A 52 12.03 11.21 0.74
C PHE A 52 10.50 11.26 0.76
N TRP A 53 9.87 11.94 -0.22
CA TRP A 53 8.41 11.92 -0.37
C TRP A 53 7.88 10.50 -0.60
N THR A 54 8.62 9.69 -1.36
CA THR A 54 8.23 8.29 -1.63
C THR A 54 8.40 7.41 -0.39
N ILE A 55 9.46 7.61 0.39
CA ILE A 55 9.66 7.00 1.73
C ILE A 55 8.52 7.38 2.65
N LEU A 56 8.14 8.66 2.73
CA LEU A 56 7.08 9.13 3.61
C LEU A 56 5.72 8.48 3.31
N HIS A 57 5.53 7.97 2.09
CA HIS A 57 4.31 7.25 1.70
C HIS A 57 2.99 7.99 2.06
N PRO A 58 2.84 9.28 1.70
CA PRO A 58 1.95 10.19 2.44
C PRO A 58 0.48 9.74 2.56
N PRO A 59 -0.17 9.17 1.52
CA PRO A 59 -1.56 8.71 1.66
C PRO A 59 -1.74 7.66 2.75
N TYR A 60 -0.78 6.73 2.88
CA TYR A 60 -0.88 5.62 3.84
C TYR A 60 -0.33 6.01 5.21
N THR A 61 0.69 6.88 5.28
CA THR A 61 1.13 7.46 6.55
C THR A 61 0.01 8.28 7.17
N LEU A 62 -0.64 9.16 6.39
CA LEU A 62 -1.77 9.93 6.87
C LEU A 62 -2.94 9.03 7.30
N TRP A 63 -3.21 7.96 6.56
CA TRP A 63 -4.19 6.95 6.96
C TRP A 63 -3.84 6.32 8.31
N ASN A 64 -2.60 5.86 8.52
CA ASN A 64 -2.18 5.28 9.79
C ASN A 64 -2.30 6.28 10.96
N LEU A 65 -1.88 7.53 10.75
CA LEU A 65 -2.04 8.61 11.74
C LEU A 65 -3.51 8.89 12.05
N SER A 66 -4.39 8.72 11.07
CA SER A 66 -5.83 8.89 11.27
C SER A 66 -6.38 7.89 12.29
N PHE A 67 -5.88 6.66 12.31
CA PHE A 67 -6.29 5.66 13.32
C PHE A 67 -5.88 6.06 14.74
N VAL A 68 -4.68 6.62 14.92
CA VAL A 68 -4.25 7.19 16.21
C VAL A 68 -5.20 8.30 16.65
N ALA A 69 -5.52 9.22 15.75
CA ALA A 69 -6.42 10.33 16.02
C ALA A 69 -7.86 9.87 16.33
N MET A 70 -8.38 8.86 15.61
CA MET A 70 -9.69 8.27 15.89
C MET A 70 -9.74 7.65 17.30
N GLY A 71 -8.71 6.88 17.68
CA GLY A 71 -8.60 6.31 19.02
C GLY A 71 -8.59 7.40 20.09
N ALA A 72 -7.76 8.43 19.91
CA ALA A 72 -7.69 9.54 20.84
C ALA A 72 -9.01 10.33 20.95
N ALA A 73 -9.69 10.56 19.81
CA ALA A 73 -10.95 11.29 19.75
C ALA A 73 -12.11 10.53 20.40
N LEU A 74 -12.06 9.19 20.41
CA LEU A 74 -13.07 8.37 21.08
C LEU A 74 -13.03 8.53 22.61
N ALA A 75 -11.90 8.96 23.18
CA ALA A 75 -11.77 9.18 24.62
C ALA A 75 -12.78 10.23 25.15
N PRO A 76 -13.28 10.10 26.39
CA PRO A 76 -14.21 11.06 26.98
C PRO A 76 -13.69 12.50 26.98
N ALA A 77 -12.41 12.68 27.29
CA ALA A 77 -11.69 13.95 27.19
C ALA A 77 -10.47 13.79 26.27
N LEU A 78 -10.15 14.86 25.51
CA LEU A 78 -9.02 14.86 24.60
C LEU A 78 -7.92 15.78 25.15
N ASP A 79 -6.79 15.20 25.56
CA ASP A 79 -5.56 15.97 25.79
C ASP A 79 -4.83 16.19 24.46
N TRP A 80 -4.75 17.45 24.04
CA TRP A 80 -4.12 17.86 22.79
C TRP A 80 -2.60 17.67 22.77
N ARG A 81 -1.94 17.78 23.92
CA ARG A 81 -0.48 17.58 24.04
C ARG A 81 -0.16 16.11 23.83
N MET A 82 -0.94 15.22 24.45
CA MET A 82 -0.78 13.79 24.28
C MET A 82 -1.09 13.36 22.84
N LEU A 83 -2.15 13.90 22.23
CA LEU A 83 -2.42 13.67 20.81
C LEU A 83 -1.24 14.08 19.92
N ALA A 84 -0.64 15.25 20.15
CA ALA A 84 0.53 15.71 19.40
C ALA A 84 1.75 14.79 19.58
N LEU A 85 2.02 14.33 20.81
CA LEU A 85 3.10 13.37 21.10
C LEU A 85 2.87 12.04 20.37
N MET A 86 1.64 11.50 20.41
CA MET A 86 1.31 10.26 19.72
C MET A 86 1.44 10.38 18.20
N LEU A 87 0.86 11.43 17.60
CA LEU A 87 0.96 11.64 16.16
C LEU A 87 2.42 11.78 15.71
N THR A 88 3.25 12.46 16.51
CA THR A 88 4.69 12.58 16.24
C THR A 88 5.39 11.23 16.37
N ALA A 89 5.09 10.45 17.42
CA ALA A 89 5.67 9.15 17.65
C ALA A 89 5.35 8.14 16.53
N PHE A 90 4.10 8.13 16.06
CA PHE A 90 3.67 7.27 14.95
C PHE A 90 4.21 7.78 13.61
N LEU A 91 4.21 9.09 13.35
CA LEU A 91 4.80 9.64 12.13
C LEU A 91 6.27 9.23 11.99
N ALA A 92 7.03 9.32 13.08
CA ALA A 92 8.41 8.89 13.11
C ALA A 92 8.53 7.37 12.99
N GLY A 93 7.80 6.59 13.79
CA GLY A 93 7.88 5.13 13.81
C GLY A 93 7.37 4.46 12.54
N THR A 94 6.10 4.66 12.19
CA THR A 94 5.47 4.01 11.03
C THR A 94 5.69 4.78 9.74
N GLY A 95 5.62 6.12 9.78
CA GLY A 95 5.73 6.96 8.59
C GLY A 95 7.15 7.11 8.03
N VAL A 96 8.18 6.96 8.87
CA VAL A 96 9.59 7.10 8.47
C VAL A 96 10.39 5.84 8.76
N ALA A 97 10.45 5.36 10.00
CA ALA A 97 11.34 4.25 10.35
C ALA A 97 10.94 2.95 9.64
N SER A 98 9.65 2.59 9.67
CA SER A 98 9.17 1.39 8.97
C SER A 98 9.44 1.44 7.48
N HIS A 99 9.15 2.56 6.80
CA HIS A 99 9.39 2.69 5.37
C HIS A 99 10.90 2.69 5.02
N ALA A 100 11.76 3.26 5.87
CA ALA A 100 13.19 3.20 5.68
C ALA A 100 13.75 1.77 5.86
N LEU A 101 13.22 1.01 6.82
CA LEU A 101 13.58 -0.39 7.04
C LEU A 101 13.06 -1.31 5.92
N ASP A 102 11.83 -1.09 5.46
CA ASP A 102 11.23 -1.80 4.32
C ASP A 102 12.02 -1.51 3.04
N GLU A 103 12.41 -0.25 2.83
CA GLU A 103 13.26 0.09 1.68
C GLU A 103 14.65 -0.54 1.78
N LEU A 104 15.23 -0.61 2.99
CA LEU A 104 16.49 -1.32 3.21
C LEU A 104 16.35 -2.82 2.90
N ASN A 105 15.16 -3.39 3.10
CA ASN A 105 14.83 -4.78 2.83
C ASN A 105 14.29 -4.97 1.40
N GLY A 106 15.19 -5.09 0.42
CA GLY A 106 14.81 -5.50 -0.94
C GLY A 106 14.32 -4.38 -1.87
N ARG A 107 14.40 -3.10 -1.44
CA ARG A 107 14.16 -1.91 -2.28
C ARG A 107 12.78 -1.85 -2.95
N PRO A 108 11.66 -2.10 -2.23
CA PRO A 108 10.32 -2.07 -2.80
C PRO A 108 9.90 -0.71 -3.38
N LEU A 109 10.44 0.41 -2.87
CA LEU A 109 10.14 1.76 -3.33
C LEU A 109 11.16 2.25 -4.38
N ARG A 110 12.33 1.60 -4.47
CA ARG A 110 13.40 1.86 -5.45
C ARG A 110 13.93 3.30 -5.37
N THR A 111 14.14 3.78 -4.15
CA THR A 111 14.72 5.09 -3.86
C THR A 111 16.24 5.08 -4.08
N GLY A 112 16.83 6.26 -4.30
CA GLY A 112 18.27 6.44 -4.45
C GLY A 112 19.07 6.48 -3.15
N PHE A 113 18.46 6.26 -1.98
CA PHE A 113 19.16 6.32 -0.70
C PHE A 113 20.17 5.18 -0.54
N SER A 114 21.36 5.47 -0.02
CA SER A 114 22.30 4.41 0.39
C SER A 114 21.79 3.64 1.61
N ASP A 115 22.24 2.40 1.78
CA ASP A 115 21.89 1.59 2.97
C ASP A 115 22.22 2.31 4.28
N ARG A 116 23.34 3.04 4.30
CA ARG A 116 23.75 3.84 5.47
C ARG A 116 22.74 4.95 5.75
N ALA A 117 22.26 5.65 4.72
CA ALA A 117 21.25 6.70 4.88
C ALA A 117 19.93 6.14 5.42
N LEU A 118 19.47 4.98 4.92
CA LEU A 118 18.25 4.33 5.39
C LEU A 118 18.37 3.87 6.86
N LYS A 119 19.50 3.26 7.24
CA LYS A 119 19.77 2.86 8.64
C LYS A 119 19.76 4.07 9.58
N LEU A 120 20.43 5.16 9.20
CA LEU A 120 20.46 6.40 9.99
C LEU A 120 19.08 7.03 10.10
N MET A 121 18.31 7.05 9.02
CA MET A 121 16.94 7.55 9.00
C MET A 121 16.03 6.73 9.93
N ALA A 122 16.09 5.39 9.85
CA ALA A 122 15.34 4.51 10.73
C ALA A 122 15.71 4.71 12.20
N LEU A 123 17.01 4.77 12.52
CA LEU A 123 17.49 4.96 13.88
C LEU A 123 17.05 6.33 14.45
N ALA A 124 17.22 7.40 13.67
CA ALA A 124 16.81 8.75 14.09
C ALA A 124 15.30 8.83 14.33
N ALA A 125 14.50 8.23 13.45
CA ALA A 125 13.04 8.24 13.59
C ALA A 125 12.56 7.37 14.78
N LEU A 126 13.17 6.22 15.03
CA LEU A 126 12.90 5.42 16.24
C LEU A 126 13.30 6.18 17.51
N ALA A 127 14.40 6.93 17.49
CA ALA A 127 14.80 7.76 18.63
C ALA A 127 13.80 8.88 18.92
N VAL A 128 13.25 9.53 17.88
CA VAL A 128 12.15 10.51 18.04
C VAL A 128 10.91 9.86 18.64
N SER A 129 10.53 8.69 18.14
CA SER A 129 9.37 7.94 18.66
C SER A 129 9.54 7.59 20.14
N LEU A 130 10.73 7.11 20.53
CA LEU A 130 11.06 6.81 21.93
C LEU A 130 11.06 8.08 22.79
N ALA A 131 11.62 9.20 22.30
CA ALA A 131 11.62 10.46 23.03
C ALA A 131 10.18 10.94 23.31
N CYS A 132 9.27 10.83 22.34
CA CYS A 132 7.85 11.13 22.55
C CYS A 132 7.24 10.22 23.61
N ALA A 133 7.51 8.91 23.60
CA ALA A 133 7.01 7.98 24.61
C ALA A 133 7.55 8.28 26.02
N LEU A 134 8.82 8.67 26.14
CA LEU A 134 9.42 9.10 27.40
C LEU A 134 8.81 10.41 27.90
N LEU A 135 8.54 11.37 27.02
CA LEU A 135 7.84 12.62 27.38
C LEU A 135 6.40 12.36 27.82
N SER A 136 5.72 11.37 27.24
CA SER A 136 4.37 10.97 27.64
C SER A 136 4.28 10.48 29.09
N LEU A 137 5.38 10.01 29.70
CA LEU A 137 5.43 9.61 31.12
C LEU A 137 5.13 10.76 32.10
N LEU A 138 5.18 12.00 31.63
CA LEU A 138 4.78 13.17 32.43
C LEU A 138 3.26 13.26 32.63
N PHE A 139 2.48 12.51 31.85
CA PHE A 139 1.03 12.63 31.79
C PHE A 139 0.31 11.30 32.01
N VAL A 140 0.96 10.16 31.71
CA VAL A 140 0.39 8.81 31.84
C VAL A 140 1.42 7.84 32.44
N SER A 141 0.96 6.67 32.85
CA SER A 141 1.76 5.62 33.47
C SER A 141 2.78 4.97 32.53
N VAL A 142 3.68 4.20 33.15
CA VAL A 142 4.79 3.47 32.51
C VAL A 142 4.36 2.53 31.38
N TRP A 143 3.09 2.11 31.33
CA TRP A 143 2.56 1.25 30.29
C TRP A 143 2.72 1.85 28.88
N ILE A 144 2.81 3.18 28.74
CA ILE A 144 3.10 3.84 27.45
C ILE A 144 4.45 3.40 26.86
N ILE A 145 5.44 3.11 27.71
CA ILE A 145 6.77 2.64 27.28
C ILE A 145 6.65 1.22 26.76
N LEU A 146 5.88 0.35 27.42
CA LEU A 146 5.65 -1.01 26.96
C LEU A 146 4.90 -1.03 25.62
N LEU A 147 3.91 -0.16 25.45
CA LEU A 147 3.23 0.04 24.17
C LEU A 147 4.21 0.51 23.10
N ALA A 148 5.04 1.52 23.37
CA ALA A 148 6.02 2.04 22.43
C ALA A 148 7.07 0.99 22.02
N LEU A 149 7.57 0.19 22.98
CA LEU A 149 8.50 -0.90 22.71
C LEU A 149 7.85 -2.00 21.86
N LEU A 150 6.60 -2.35 22.13
CA LEU A 150 5.83 -3.26 21.28
C LEU A 150 5.68 -2.69 19.86
N GLY A 151 5.38 -1.39 19.73
CA GLY A 151 5.29 -0.72 18.43
C GLY A 151 6.61 -0.75 17.66
N ALA A 152 7.73 -0.47 18.32
CA ALA A 152 9.06 -0.56 17.73
C ALA A 152 9.40 -2.00 17.29
N LEU A 153 9.02 -3.01 18.09
CA LEU A 153 9.16 -4.42 17.73
C LEU A 153 8.31 -4.77 16.50
N LEU A 154 7.06 -4.31 16.43
CA LEU A 154 6.19 -4.55 15.27
C LEU A 154 6.76 -3.90 14.00
N VAL A 155 7.24 -2.66 14.09
CA VAL A 155 7.90 -1.96 12.99
C VAL A 155 9.12 -2.74 12.49
N ALA A 156 10.02 -3.15 13.39
CA ALA A 156 11.21 -3.88 13.02
C ALA A 156 10.88 -5.27 12.46
N ALA A 157 10.04 -6.04 13.16
CA ALA A 157 9.74 -7.41 12.81
C ALA A 157 8.96 -7.52 11.49
N TYR A 158 8.03 -6.60 11.23
CA TYR A 158 7.30 -6.59 9.96
C TYR A 158 8.19 -6.16 8.78
N SER A 159 8.95 -5.07 8.94
CA SER A 159 9.73 -4.47 7.83
C SER A 159 10.96 -5.30 7.47
N LEU A 160 11.57 -5.96 8.44
CA LEU A 160 12.74 -6.83 8.26
C LEU A 160 12.38 -8.31 8.12
N GLU A 161 11.08 -8.64 8.09
CA GLU A 161 10.57 -10.01 8.03
C GLU A 161 11.17 -10.95 9.09
N TRP A 162 11.37 -10.43 10.31
CA TRP A 162 11.88 -11.23 11.42
C TRP A 162 11.00 -12.45 11.67
N PHE A 163 11.61 -13.50 12.23
CA PHE A 163 10.96 -14.79 12.48
C PHE A 163 10.46 -15.49 11.21
N GLY A 164 11.12 -15.27 10.07
CA GLY A 164 10.73 -15.90 8.80
C GLY A 164 9.38 -15.41 8.27
N GLY A 165 9.00 -14.17 8.58
CA GLY A 165 7.78 -13.55 8.06
C GLY A 165 6.49 -13.92 8.80
N LEU A 166 6.54 -14.49 10.00
CA LEU A 166 5.33 -14.84 10.78
C LEU A 166 4.38 -13.64 10.99
N LEU A 167 4.94 -12.43 11.18
CA LEU A 167 4.16 -11.19 11.29
C LEU A 167 3.88 -10.53 9.93
N HIS A 168 4.58 -10.94 8.87
CA HIS A 168 4.41 -10.42 7.50
C HIS A 168 3.22 -11.10 6.80
N THR A 169 2.05 -11.05 7.44
CA THR A 169 0.78 -11.57 6.92
C THR A 169 -0.23 -10.44 6.74
N ASN A 170 -1.29 -10.67 5.95
CA ASN A 170 -2.36 -9.67 5.79
C ASN A 170 -2.99 -9.31 7.15
N LEU A 171 -3.23 -10.31 8.00
CA LEU A 171 -3.78 -10.10 9.34
C LEU A 171 -2.78 -9.41 10.27
N GLY A 172 -1.51 -9.84 10.28
CA GLY A 172 -0.46 -9.22 11.09
C GLY A 172 -0.27 -7.74 10.75
N PHE A 173 -0.27 -7.41 9.45
CA PHE A 173 -0.30 -6.03 9.00
C PHE A 173 -1.53 -5.28 9.52
N ALA A 174 -2.73 -5.83 9.32
CA ALA A 174 -3.97 -5.14 9.64
C ALA A 174 -4.11 -4.87 11.15
N LEU A 175 -3.70 -5.82 11.99
CA LEU A 175 -3.66 -5.64 13.44
C LEU A 175 -2.65 -4.56 13.83
N SER A 176 -1.45 -4.57 13.23
CA SER A 176 -0.34 -3.69 13.62
C SER A 176 -0.45 -2.26 13.06
N TRP A 177 -0.96 -2.08 11.83
CA TRP A 177 -1.14 -0.77 11.18
C TRP A 177 -2.56 -0.21 11.27
N GLY A 178 -3.53 -1.03 11.70
CA GLY A 178 -4.94 -0.66 11.83
C GLY A 178 -5.40 -0.61 13.28
N GLY A 179 -5.54 -1.77 13.92
CA GLY A 179 -6.08 -1.87 15.28
C GLY A 179 -5.17 -1.28 16.36
N TYR A 180 -3.89 -1.63 16.35
CA TYR A 180 -2.92 -1.18 17.34
C TYR A 180 -2.82 0.36 17.46
N PRO A 181 -2.72 1.15 16.38
CA PRO A 181 -2.74 2.62 16.47
C PRO A 181 -3.99 3.19 17.14
N VAL A 182 -5.17 2.61 16.88
CA VAL A 182 -6.41 3.02 17.57
C VAL A 182 -6.30 2.77 19.06
N LEU A 183 -5.87 1.57 19.46
CA LEU A 183 -5.77 1.20 20.87
C LEU A 183 -4.76 2.06 21.62
N VAL A 184 -3.59 2.33 21.03
CA VAL A 184 -2.60 3.23 21.63
C VAL A 184 -3.14 4.66 21.71
N GLY A 185 -3.80 5.12 20.64
CA GLY A 185 -4.49 6.42 20.57
C GLY A 185 -5.47 6.62 21.73
N TYR A 186 -6.34 5.64 21.96
CA TYR A 186 -7.34 5.67 23.03
C TYR A 186 -6.72 5.50 24.42
N TRP A 187 -5.82 4.54 24.56
CA TRP A 187 -5.18 4.22 25.84
C TRP A 187 -4.36 5.40 26.36
N ALA A 188 -3.63 6.11 25.50
CA ALA A 188 -2.85 7.26 25.94
C ALA A 188 -3.70 8.42 26.48
N GLN A 189 -5.00 8.47 26.15
CA GLN A 189 -5.92 9.48 26.67
C GLN A 189 -6.65 9.04 27.95
N THR A 190 -6.72 7.74 28.23
CA THR A 190 -7.63 7.17 29.24
C THR A 190 -7.00 6.19 30.21
N GLU A 191 -5.81 5.66 29.88
CA GLU A 191 -5.13 4.55 30.53
C GLU A 191 -5.96 3.26 30.67
N ALA A 192 -7.04 3.15 29.88
CA ALA A 192 -7.98 2.04 29.90
C ALA A 192 -8.21 1.47 28.50
N LEU A 193 -8.77 0.27 28.45
CA LEU A 193 -9.30 -0.33 27.23
C LEU A 193 -10.78 -0.62 27.45
N THR A 194 -11.61 -0.11 26.55
CA THR A 194 -13.06 -0.23 26.63
C THR A 194 -13.63 -0.97 25.42
N PRO A 195 -14.85 -1.54 25.52
CA PRO A 195 -15.45 -2.28 24.41
C PRO A 195 -15.60 -1.48 23.11
N ASP A 196 -15.92 -0.19 23.21
CA ASP A 196 -16.01 0.74 22.06
C ASP A 196 -14.64 1.00 21.42
N ALA A 197 -13.57 1.14 22.22
CA ALA A 197 -12.21 1.25 21.70
C ALA A 197 -11.76 -0.03 20.97
N LEU A 198 -12.10 -1.20 21.52
CA LEU A 198 -11.85 -2.50 20.87
C LEU A 198 -12.64 -2.63 19.57
N LEU A 199 -13.89 -2.17 19.53
CA LEU A 199 -14.71 -2.20 18.32
C LEU A 199 -14.16 -1.26 17.24
N LEU A 200 -13.71 -0.05 17.61
CA LEU A 200 -13.07 0.87 16.69
C LEU A 200 -11.73 0.30 16.16
N ALA A 201 -10.96 -0.37 17.01
CA ALA A 201 -9.73 -1.05 16.60
C ALA A 201 -10.02 -2.22 15.64
N ALA A 202 -11.09 -2.98 15.86
CA ALA A 202 -11.56 -4.00 14.93
C ALA A 202 -11.96 -3.39 13.58
N ALA A 203 -12.68 -2.25 13.58
CA ALA A 203 -13.02 -1.53 12.36
C ALA A 203 -11.78 -1.04 11.60
N ALA A 204 -10.79 -0.47 12.28
CA ALA A 204 -9.52 -0.05 11.68
C ALA A 204 -8.70 -1.23 11.13
N THR A 205 -8.75 -2.38 11.81
CA THR A 205 -8.16 -3.64 11.33
C THR A 205 -8.82 -4.09 10.03
N LEU A 206 -10.17 -4.15 9.98
CA LEU A 206 -10.91 -4.51 8.76
C LEU A 206 -10.63 -3.53 7.61
N MET A 207 -10.53 -2.24 7.91
CA MET A 207 -10.19 -1.22 6.92
C MET A 207 -8.77 -1.43 6.35
N SER A 208 -7.82 -1.83 7.20
CA SER A 208 -6.45 -2.17 6.78
C SER A 208 -6.39 -3.49 6.01
N LEU A 209 -7.24 -4.47 6.31
CA LEU A 209 -7.41 -5.67 5.49
C LEU A 209 -7.93 -5.31 4.11
N ALA A 210 -8.99 -4.50 4.01
CA ALA A 210 -9.51 -4.04 2.72
C ALA A 210 -8.43 -3.31 1.89
N GLN A 211 -7.64 -2.46 2.54
CA GLN A 211 -6.46 -1.83 1.92
C GLN A 211 -5.48 -2.88 1.39
N ARG A 212 -5.19 -3.93 2.16
CA ARG A 212 -4.23 -4.96 1.78
C ARG A 212 -4.73 -5.82 0.62
N GLU A 213 -6.01 -6.18 0.62
CA GLU A 213 -6.67 -6.94 -0.45
C GLU A 213 -6.71 -6.16 -1.78
N LEU A 214 -6.89 -4.84 -1.72
CA LEU A 214 -6.85 -4.00 -2.92
C LEU A 214 -5.41 -3.71 -3.39
N SER A 215 -4.48 -3.50 -2.46
CA SER A 215 -3.11 -3.08 -2.79
C SER A 215 -2.22 -4.20 -3.30
N THR A 216 -2.49 -5.45 -2.90
CA THR A 216 -1.72 -6.62 -3.34
C THR A 216 -1.82 -6.86 -4.85
N PRO A 217 -3.00 -7.00 -5.46
CA PRO A 217 -3.13 -7.14 -6.92
C PRO A 217 -2.62 -5.90 -7.66
N ALA A 218 -2.85 -4.69 -7.14
CA ALA A 218 -2.32 -3.45 -7.72
C ALA A 218 -0.78 -3.44 -7.77
N ARG A 219 -0.11 -3.86 -6.68
CA ARG A 219 1.36 -3.99 -6.64
C ARG A 219 1.85 -5.06 -7.61
N PHE A 220 1.16 -6.20 -7.70
CA PHE A 220 1.50 -7.25 -8.66
C PHE A 220 1.46 -6.72 -10.10
N LEU A 221 0.37 -6.06 -10.50
CA LEU A 221 0.24 -5.47 -11.83
C LEU A 221 1.33 -4.43 -12.11
N ARG A 222 1.64 -3.54 -11.16
CA ARG A 222 2.66 -2.50 -11.35
C ARG A 222 4.09 -3.00 -11.39
N ARG A 223 4.42 -4.06 -10.64
CA ARG A 223 5.81 -4.46 -10.33
C ARG A 223 6.24 -5.80 -10.91
N LYS A 224 5.29 -6.64 -11.35
CA LYS A 224 5.58 -8.00 -11.81
C LYS A 224 4.94 -8.34 -13.16
N ALA A 225 3.81 -7.74 -13.51
CA ALA A 225 3.15 -8.02 -14.78
C ALA A 225 3.80 -7.25 -15.94
N ASN A 226 4.11 -7.95 -17.03
CA ASN A 226 4.59 -7.35 -18.29
C ASN A 226 3.42 -6.93 -19.21
N ALA A 227 2.27 -7.59 -19.08
CA ALA A 227 1.01 -7.30 -19.75
C ALA A 227 -0.15 -7.80 -18.88
N GLY A 228 -1.34 -7.21 -19.04
CA GLY A 228 -2.54 -7.62 -18.30
C GLY A 228 -3.80 -6.94 -18.82
N GLY A 229 -4.94 -7.57 -18.56
CA GLY A 229 -6.26 -7.07 -18.95
C GLY A 229 -7.35 -8.01 -18.45
N ALA A 230 -8.61 -7.62 -18.63
CA ALA A 230 -9.75 -8.47 -18.33
C ALA A 230 -10.73 -8.46 -19.51
N THR A 231 -11.29 -9.62 -19.84
CA THR A 231 -12.30 -9.76 -20.89
C THR A 231 -13.56 -10.32 -20.27
N PHE A 232 -14.68 -9.64 -20.48
CA PHE A 232 -15.99 -10.02 -19.97
C PHE A 232 -16.91 -10.30 -21.14
N ALA A 233 -17.43 -11.53 -21.21
CA ALA A 233 -18.57 -11.82 -22.06
C ALA A 233 -19.83 -11.39 -21.32
N THR A 234 -20.57 -10.45 -21.90
CA THR A 234 -21.82 -9.92 -21.33
C THR A 234 -22.96 -10.10 -22.33
N ALA A 235 -24.21 -9.93 -21.88
CA ALA A 235 -25.38 -9.95 -22.76
C ALA A 235 -25.32 -8.85 -23.84
N GLU A 236 -24.60 -7.76 -23.58
CA GLU A 236 -24.43 -6.60 -24.46
C GLU A 236 -23.23 -6.77 -25.42
N GLY A 237 -22.47 -7.86 -25.30
CA GLY A 237 -21.28 -8.15 -26.08
C GLY A 237 -20.03 -8.34 -25.23
N VAL A 238 -18.87 -8.27 -25.88
CA VAL A 238 -17.57 -8.47 -25.24
C VAL A 238 -17.01 -7.12 -24.76
N ILE A 239 -16.81 -6.98 -23.44
CA ILE A 239 -16.17 -5.82 -22.84
C ILE A 239 -14.73 -6.18 -22.49
N GLN A 240 -13.78 -5.35 -22.92
CA GLN A 240 -12.36 -5.52 -22.60
C GLN A 240 -11.86 -4.37 -21.73
N TRP A 241 -11.10 -4.72 -20.70
CA TRP A 241 -10.34 -3.79 -19.88
C TRP A 241 -8.87 -3.96 -20.20
N ASP A 242 -8.22 -2.86 -20.59
CA ASP A 242 -6.78 -2.79 -20.71
C ASP A 242 -6.10 -2.72 -19.33
N MET A 243 -4.76 -2.83 -19.31
CA MET A 243 -3.99 -2.85 -18.07
C MET A 243 -4.22 -1.59 -17.21
N PRO A 244 -4.22 -0.35 -17.76
CA PRO A 244 -4.53 0.85 -16.97
C PRO A 244 -5.93 0.82 -16.35
N ARG A 245 -6.96 0.40 -17.08
CA ARG A 245 -8.33 0.30 -16.55
C ARG A 245 -8.42 -0.76 -15.45
N LEU A 246 -7.81 -1.92 -15.67
CA LEU A 246 -7.76 -2.99 -14.67
C LEU A 246 -7.02 -2.53 -13.40
N LEU A 247 -5.87 -1.88 -13.54
CA LEU A 247 -5.12 -1.34 -12.41
C LEU A 247 -5.93 -0.28 -11.63
N ASN A 248 -6.61 0.62 -12.35
CA ASN A 248 -7.43 1.65 -11.74
C ASN A 248 -8.65 1.09 -10.97
N SER A 249 -9.13 -0.11 -11.30
CA SER A 249 -10.18 -0.80 -10.54
C SER A 249 -9.78 -1.09 -9.08
N TYR A 250 -8.48 -1.27 -8.82
CA TYR A 250 -7.93 -1.45 -7.47
C TYR A 250 -7.48 -0.12 -6.85
N GLU A 251 -6.85 0.76 -7.64
CA GLU A 251 -6.28 2.00 -7.13
C GLU A 251 -7.31 3.06 -6.76
N ARG A 252 -8.43 3.13 -7.50
CA ARG A 252 -9.45 4.13 -7.22
C ARG A 252 -10.08 3.92 -5.83
N PRO A 253 -10.51 2.70 -5.44
CA PRO A 253 -10.91 2.43 -4.06
C PRO A 253 -9.83 2.75 -3.03
N LEU A 254 -8.56 2.42 -3.29
CA LEU A 254 -7.44 2.73 -2.39
C LEU A 254 -7.29 4.24 -2.14
N ARG A 255 -7.39 5.06 -3.20
CA ARG A 255 -7.36 6.53 -3.07
C ARG A 255 -8.52 7.04 -2.24
N LEU A 256 -9.73 6.51 -2.46
CA LEU A 256 -10.92 6.90 -1.69
C LEU A 256 -10.75 6.56 -0.21
N LEU A 257 -10.29 5.35 0.11
CA LEU A 257 -10.05 4.96 1.49
C LEU A 257 -8.95 5.83 2.16
N SER A 258 -7.92 6.24 1.40
CA SER A 258 -6.87 7.14 1.88
C SER A 258 -7.37 8.54 2.22
N TRP A 259 -8.51 8.96 1.67
CA TRP A 259 -9.19 10.21 2.05
C TRP A 259 -10.26 9.99 3.13
N MET A 260 -10.92 8.84 3.11
CA MET A 260 -11.96 8.48 4.08
C MET A 260 -11.41 8.44 5.50
N ALA A 261 -10.25 7.80 5.72
CA ALA A 261 -9.64 7.70 7.04
C ALA A 261 -9.34 9.09 7.67
N PRO A 262 -8.60 10.01 7.01
CA PRO A 262 -8.36 11.33 7.57
C PRO A 262 -9.64 12.18 7.68
N ALA A 263 -10.59 12.06 6.76
CA ALA A 263 -11.86 12.77 6.87
C ALA A 263 -12.66 12.32 8.11
N LEU A 264 -12.72 11.01 8.37
CA LEU A 264 -13.38 10.46 9.55
C LEU A 264 -12.66 10.86 10.84
N ALA A 265 -11.33 10.79 10.87
CA ALA A 265 -10.54 11.23 12.02
C ALA A 265 -10.75 12.73 12.31
N ALA A 266 -10.74 13.56 11.26
CA ALA A 266 -11.01 14.99 11.39
C ALA A 266 -12.42 15.26 11.92
N ALA A 267 -13.44 14.57 11.42
CA ALA A 267 -14.82 14.70 11.92
C ALA A 267 -14.91 14.35 13.41
N MET A 268 -14.27 13.26 13.85
CA MET A 268 -14.24 12.86 15.27
C MET A 268 -13.51 13.88 16.14
N ILE A 269 -12.38 14.41 15.68
CA ILE A 269 -11.62 15.44 16.41
C ILE A 269 -12.40 16.76 16.49
N LEU A 270 -13.04 17.19 15.39
CA LEU A 270 -13.87 18.40 15.37
C LEU A 270 -15.07 18.28 16.30
N ALA A 271 -15.68 17.10 16.42
CA ALA A 271 -16.73 16.86 17.40
C ALA A 271 -16.28 17.06 18.85
N LYS A 272 -14.98 16.92 19.16
CA LYS A 272 -14.40 17.24 20.48
C LYS A 272 -14.27 18.73 20.75
N LEU A 273 -14.35 19.58 19.72
CA LEU A 273 -14.32 21.04 19.84
C LEU A 273 -15.70 21.63 20.13
N GLY A 274 -16.77 20.82 20.08
CA GLY A 274 -18.15 21.29 20.30
C GLY A 274 -18.68 22.20 19.18
N LEU A 275 -18.14 22.04 17.96
CA LEU A 275 -18.59 22.73 16.75
C LEU A 275 -19.86 22.10 16.16
#